data_AF-A0A7S2D3Y6-F1
#
_entry.id   AF-A0A7S2D3Y6-F1
#
_cell.length_a   1.000
_cell.length_b   1.000
_cell.length_c   1.000
_cell.angle_alpha   90.00
_cell.angle_beta   90.00
_cell.angle_gamma   90.00
#
_symmetry.space_group_name_H-M   'P 1'
#
loop_
_entity.id
_entity.type
_entity.pdbx_description
1 polymer ?
#
loop_
_entity_poly.entity_id
_entity_poly.type
_entity_poly.pdbx_seq_one_letter_code
_entity_poly.pdbx_strand_id
1 'polypeptide(L)'
;RSSDLSRYLCYSCLPRPAVFLRRGFNGENNMGKLTMQLVDFMTNECGWSLVLCNGTNLGWYGDIREQQIKFAAPSALNLIAPHIMIELRTAGFIEVNGKDTDSVYALLGAWFGEQWKAKQIKADPDFCDLKFKCS
;
A
#
# COMPACT_ATOMS: atom_id res chain seq x y z
N ARG A 1 24.29 29.94 -12.01
CA ARG A 1 23.05 29.60 -11.25
C ARG A 1 22.04 29.08 -12.26
N SER A 2 21.99 27.77 -12.47
CA SER A 2 20.97 27.11 -13.31
C SER A 2 20.06 26.34 -12.36
N SER A 3 18.79 26.73 -12.31
CA SER A 3 17.75 26.04 -11.55
C SER A 3 17.36 24.77 -12.30
N ASP A 4 17.76 23.63 -11.74
CA ASP A 4 17.42 22.30 -12.21
C ASP A 4 15.90 22.07 -12.08
N LEU A 5 15.20 22.18 -13.21
CA LEU A 5 13.76 21.99 -13.36
C LEU A 5 13.37 20.52 -13.60
N SER A 6 14.25 19.53 -13.40
CA SER A 6 13.96 18.13 -13.71
C SER A 6 12.97 17.43 -12.75
N ARG A 7 12.36 18.12 -11.78
CA ARG A 7 11.63 17.49 -10.67
C ARG A 7 10.11 17.37 -10.80
N TYR A 8 9.52 17.76 -11.93
CA TYR A 8 8.08 17.59 -12.15
C TYR A 8 7.80 16.73 -13.39
N LEU A 9 8.12 15.43 -13.29
CA LEU A 9 7.54 14.46 -14.21
C LEU A 9 6.03 14.40 -13.95
N CYS A 10 5.24 14.65 -14.99
CA CYS A 10 3.80 14.51 -14.95
C CYS A 10 3.45 13.03 -14.70
N TYR A 11 3.07 12.69 -13.46
CA TYR A 11 2.73 11.33 -13.05
C TYR A 11 1.59 10.69 -13.86
N SER A 12 0.83 11.47 -14.64
CA SER A 12 -0.23 10.97 -15.51
C SER A 12 0.29 10.24 -16.76
N CYS A 13 1.57 10.42 -17.13
CA CYS A 13 2.17 9.87 -18.36
C CYS A 13 3.01 8.60 -18.14
N LEU A 14 3.20 8.16 -16.90
CA LEU A 14 3.91 6.90 -16.63
C LEU A 14 2.98 5.71 -16.91
N PRO A 15 3.46 4.62 -17.55
CA PRO A 15 2.71 3.37 -17.62
C PRO A 15 2.38 2.93 -16.19
N ARG A 16 1.08 2.88 -15.88
CA ARG A 16 0.59 2.54 -14.56
C ARG A 16 0.53 1.02 -14.42
N PRO A 17 0.92 0.47 -13.27
CA PRO A 17 0.90 -0.97 -13.08
C PRO A 17 -0.51 -1.54 -13.18
N ALA A 18 -0.61 -2.77 -13.67
CA ALA A 18 -1.86 -3.42 -14.03
C ALA A 18 -2.81 -3.62 -12.85
N VAL A 19 -2.29 -3.54 -11.61
CA VAL A 19 -3.04 -3.80 -10.38
C VAL A 19 -3.96 -2.65 -9.98
N PHE A 20 -3.51 -1.39 -10.07
CA PHE A 20 -4.29 -0.23 -9.64
C PHE A 20 -5.11 0.33 -10.80
N LEU A 21 -6.32 -0.21 -10.96
CA LEU A 21 -7.21 0.09 -12.08
C LEU A 21 -8.03 1.35 -11.79
N ARG A 22 -8.19 2.19 -12.82
CA ARG A 22 -9.19 3.25 -12.86
C ARG A 22 -9.81 3.35 -14.24
N ARG A 23 -11.04 3.84 -14.33
CA ARG A 23 -11.70 4.11 -15.61
C ARG A 23 -12.66 5.29 -15.54
N GLY A 24 -12.99 5.82 -16.71
CA GLY A 24 -13.93 6.93 -16.85
C GLY A 24 -13.45 8.23 -16.21
N PHE A 25 -14.37 9.20 -16.14
CA PHE A 25 -14.12 10.53 -15.56
C PHE A 25 -14.73 10.71 -14.17
N ASN A 26 -15.47 9.72 -13.68
CA ASN A 26 -16.20 9.78 -12.40
C ASN A 26 -15.42 9.19 -11.22
N GLY A 27 -14.10 9.00 -11.36
CA GLY A 27 -13.25 8.47 -10.30
C GLY A 27 -13.40 6.98 -10.02
N GLU A 28 -13.99 6.19 -10.93
CA GLU A 28 -14.10 4.74 -10.76
C GLU A 28 -12.71 4.09 -10.67
N ASN A 29 -12.49 3.28 -9.64
CA ASN A 29 -11.24 2.57 -9.39
C ASN A 29 -11.47 1.27 -8.62
N ASN A 30 -10.46 0.41 -8.53
CA ASN A 30 -10.53 -0.86 -7.80
C ASN A 30 -9.92 -0.81 -6.39
N MET A 31 -9.61 0.37 -5.83
CA MET A 31 -8.90 0.47 -4.54
C MET A 31 -9.65 -0.24 -3.42
N GLY A 32 -10.97 -0.06 -3.33
CA GLY A 32 -11.79 -0.77 -2.34
C GLY A 32 -11.72 -2.29 -2.45
N LYS A 33 -11.60 -2.84 -3.67
CA LYS A 33 -11.43 -4.29 -3.87
C LYS A 33 -10.05 -4.76 -3.40
N LEU A 34 -9.00 -4.00 -3.72
CA LEU A 34 -7.63 -4.34 -3.29
C LEU A 34 -7.49 -4.25 -1.77
N THR A 35 -8.12 -3.24 -1.14
CA THR A 35 -8.22 -3.12 0.31
C THR A 35 -8.83 -4.38 0.93
N MET A 36 -9.94 -4.87 0.39
CA MET A 36 -10.58 -6.08 0.93
C MET A 36 -9.71 -7.33 0.77
N GLN A 37 -9.05 -7.52 -0.37
CA GLN A 37 -8.12 -8.64 -0.56
C GLN A 37 -7.00 -8.64 0.48
N LEU A 38 -6.44 -7.46 0.77
CA LEU A 38 -5.38 -7.32 1.76
C LEU A 38 -5.90 -7.53 3.18
N VAL A 39 -7.10 -7.03 3.50
CA VAL A 39 -7.74 -7.28 4.79
C VAL A 39 -7.96 -8.77 4.99
N ASP A 40 -8.52 -9.48 4.01
CA ASP A 40 -8.77 -10.92 4.10
C ASP A 40 -7.47 -11.70 4.34
N PHE A 41 -6.40 -11.38 3.62
CA PHE A 41 -5.09 -11.99 3.84
C PHE A 41 -4.56 -11.74 5.26
N MET A 42 -4.55 -10.46 5.68
CA MET A 42 -4.01 -10.09 6.99
C MET A 42 -4.83 -10.68 8.14
N THR A 43 -6.16 -10.70 8.04
CA THR A 43 -7.01 -11.17 9.14
C THR A 43 -7.21 -12.67 9.15
N ASN A 44 -7.41 -13.29 7.99
CA ASN A 44 -7.81 -14.69 7.91
C ASN A 44 -6.61 -15.63 7.76
N GLU A 45 -5.53 -15.18 7.12
CA GLU A 45 -4.33 -16.00 6.90
C GLU A 45 -3.21 -15.66 7.87
N CYS A 46 -3.00 -14.37 8.18
CA CYS A 46 -1.94 -13.94 9.10
C CYS A 46 -2.41 -13.81 10.55
N GLY A 47 -3.73 -13.77 10.81
CA GLY A 47 -4.31 -13.64 12.16
C GLY A 47 -4.24 -12.23 12.76
N TRP A 48 -3.83 -11.22 11.99
CA TRP A 48 -3.75 -9.84 12.47
C TRP A 48 -5.15 -9.22 12.55
N SER A 49 -5.36 -8.28 13.47
CA SER A 49 -6.64 -7.58 13.60
C SER A 49 -6.65 -6.27 12.83
N LEU A 50 -7.69 -6.03 12.03
CA LEU A 50 -7.91 -4.73 11.38
C LEU A 50 -8.22 -3.66 12.44
N VAL A 51 -7.44 -2.58 12.45
CA VAL A 51 -7.61 -1.46 13.39
C VAL A 51 -8.29 -0.27 12.72
N LEU A 52 -7.84 0.08 11.51
CA LEU A 52 -8.30 1.29 10.83
C LEU A 52 -8.08 1.17 9.32
N CYS A 53 -8.96 1.81 8.56
CA CYS A 53 -8.85 1.94 7.12
C CYS A 53 -9.15 3.41 6.73
N ASN A 54 -8.11 4.17 6.37
CA ASN A 54 -8.21 5.58 6.00
C ASN A 54 -8.01 5.76 4.50
N GLY A 55 -9.03 6.29 3.82
CA GLY A 55 -8.92 6.67 2.42
C GLY A 55 -8.61 8.15 2.28
N THR A 56 -7.77 8.50 1.32
CA THR A 56 -7.61 9.88 0.85
C THR A 56 -7.77 9.98 -0.65
N ASN A 57 -8.05 11.19 -1.10
CA ASN A 57 -8.21 11.54 -2.49
C ASN A 57 -7.29 12.70 -2.85
N LEU A 58 -6.42 12.49 -3.83
CA LEU A 58 -5.55 13.53 -4.37
C LEU A 58 -6.01 14.03 -5.75
N GLY A 59 -7.07 13.44 -6.32
CA GLY A 59 -7.60 13.79 -7.63
C GLY A 59 -8.87 14.66 -7.54
N TRP A 60 -9.03 15.59 -8.48
CA TRP A 60 -10.18 16.51 -8.53
C TRP A 60 -11.53 15.77 -8.62
N TYR A 61 -11.56 14.63 -9.31
CA TYR A 61 -12.77 13.81 -9.50
C TYR A 61 -12.79 12.53 -8.66
N GLY A 62 -11.81 12.36 -7.79
CA GLY A 62 -11.69 11.13 -7.02
C GLY A 62 -10.90 10.01 -7.68
N ASP A 63 -10.18 10.31 -8.73
CA ASP A 63 -9.48 9.36 -9.58
C ASP A 63 -8.06 9.00 -9.11
N ILE A 64 -7.57 9.64 -8.03
CA ILE A 64 -6.30 9.34 -7.37
C ILE A 64 -6.60 9.01 -5.91
N ARG A 65 -6.69 7.71 -5.62
CA ARG A 65 -6.97 7.19 -4.27
C ARG A 65 -5.69 6.70 -3.64
N GLU A 66 -5.50 6.99 -2.38
CA GLU A 66 -4.48 6.33 -1.57
C GLU A 66 -5.21 5.74 -0.37
N GLN A 67 -4.84 4.52 0.02
CA GLN A 67 -5.45 3.83 1.14
C GLN A 67 -4.38 3.50 2.17
N GLN A 68 -4.59 3.94 3.41
CA GLN A 68 -3.77 3.52 4.55
C GLN A 68 -4.58 2.53 5.40
N ILE A 69 -4.03 1.35 5.64
CA ILE A 69 -4.71 0.26 6.34
C ILE A 69 -3.82 -0.17 7.50
N LYS A 70 -4.36 -0.13 8.72
CA LYS A 70 -3.61 -0.44 9.94
C LYS A 70 -4.07 -1.74 10.54
N PHE A 71 -3.12 -2.57 10.94
CA PHE A 71 -3.36 -3.84 11.59
C PHE A 71 -2.59 -3.92 12.91
N ALA A 72 -3.16 -4.61 13.89
CA ALA A 72 -2.52 -4.97 15.15
C ALA A 72 -2.14 -6.45 15.12
N ALA A 73 -0.94 -6.77 15.59
CA ALA A 73 -0.46 -8.14 15.69
C ALA A 73 -1.32 -8.95 16.67
N PRO A 74 -1.42 -10.28 16.49
CA PRO A 74 -2.09 -11.16 17.44
C PRO A 74 -1.49 -10.98 18.85
N SER A 75 -2.34 -10.76 19.85
CA SER A 75 -1.91 -10.65 21.25
C SER A 75 -2.84 -11.44 22.16
N ALA A 76 -2.28 -12.33 22.98
CA ALA A 76 -3.06 -13.17 23.90
C ALA A 76 -3.71 -12.39 25.05
N LEU A 77 -3.23 -11.17 25.36
CA LEU A 77 -3.64 -10.39 26.54
C LEU A 77 -3.95 -8.91 26.25
N ASN A 78 -3.89 -8.45 25.00
CA ASN A 78 -4.29 -7.09 24.55
C ASN A 78 -3.67 -5.89 25.30
N LEU A 79 -2.59 -6.06 26.06
CA LEU A 79 -1.99 -4.93 26.81
C LEU A 79 -1.16 -4.01 25.92
N ILE A 80 -0.35 -4.57 25.01
CA ILE A 80 0.42 -3.84 23.99
C ILE A 80 0.60 -4.77 22.78
N ALA A 81 0.07 -4.39 21.63
CA ALA A 81 0.27 -5.10 20.36
C ALA A 81 1.12 -4.25 19.40
N PRO A 82 2.14 -4.81 18.74
CA PRO A 82 2.76 -4.18 17.58
C PRO A 82 1.71 -3.86 16.50
N HIS A 83 1.96 -2.79 15.74
CA HIS A 83 1.10 -2.39 14.64
C HIS A 83 1.91 -2.28 13.37
N ILE A 84 1.26 -2.56 12.25
CA ILE A 84 1.75 -2.20 10.93
C ILE A 84 0.71 -1.34 10.21
N MET A 85 1.19 -0.49 9.32
CA MET A 85 0.38 0.25 8.37
C MET A 85 0.85 -0.05 6.97
N ILE A 86 -0.09 -0.44 6.12
CA ILE A 86 0.15 -0.72 4.71
C ILE A 86 -0.55 0.36 3.90
N GLU A 87 0.19 0.98 3.00
CA GLU A 87 -0.29 2.05 2.13
C GLU A 87 -0.35 1.57 0.68
N LEU A 88 -1.53 1.66 0.07
CA LEU A 88 -1.75 1.37 -1.33
C LEU A 88 -1.77 2.68 -2.12
N ARG A 89 -0.84 2.82 -3.07
CA ARG A 89 -0.63 4.07 -3.81
C ARG A 89 -0.97 3.90 -5.27
N THR A 90 -1.85 4.77 -5.81
CA THR A 90 -2.26 4.72 -7.23
C THR A 90 -1.07 4.96 -8.18
N ALA A 91 0.02 5.55 -7.67
CA ALA A 91 1.31 5.65 -8.36
C ALA A 91 2.01 4.29 -8.61
N GLY A 92 1.47 3.19 -8.10
CA GLY A 92 2.00 1.85 -8.34
C GLY A 92 2.87 1.28 -7.23
N PHE A 93 2.80 1.88 -6.04
CA PHE A 93 3.63 1.50 -4.90
C PHE A 93 2.79 0.92 -3.77
N ILE A 94 3.42 0.04 -3.01
CA ILE A 94 2.92 -0.42 -1.71
C ILE A 94 4.02 -0.07 -0.71
N GLU A 95 3.65 0.64 0.34
CA GLU A 95 4.58 1.05 1.41
C GLU A 95 4.12 0.40 2.71
N VAL A 96 5.05 -0.21 3.45
CA VAL A 96 4.78 -0.84 4.75
C VAL A 96 5.55 -0.07 5.81
N ASN A 97 4.86 0.27 6.89
CA ASN A 97 5.38 1.00 8.03
C ASN A 97 5.08 0.23 9.32
N GLY A 98 6.03 0.19 10.24
CA GLY A 98 5.95 -0.58 11.48
C GLY A 98 6.86 -1.79 11.47
N LYS A 99 7.16 -2.32 12.66
CA LYS A 99 8.17 -3.36 12.86
C LYS A 99 7.77 -4.70 12.24
N ASP A 100 8.75 -5.42 11.71
CA ASP A 100 8.59 -6.83 11.38
C ASP A 100 8.29 -7.62 12.65
N THR A 101 7.08 -8.13 12.76
CA THR A 101 6.57 -8.94 13.86
C THR A 101 5.97 -10.19 13.24
N ASP A 102 6.23 -11.36 13.82
CA ASP A 102 5.72 -12.65 13.32
C ASP A 102 6.02 -12.90 11.84
N SER A 103 7.18 -12.43 11.36
CA SER A 103 7.64 -12.55 9.97
C SER A 103 6.68 -11.93 8.93
N VAL A 104 5.88 -10.94 9.34
CA VAL A 104 4.87 -10.32 8.48
C VAL A 104 5.48 -9.73 7.20
N TYR A 105 6.74 -9.28 7.23
CA TYR A 105 7.43 -8.79 6.04
C TYR A 105 7.59 -9.86 4.95
N ALA A 106 8.00 -11.07 5.35
CA ALA A 106 8.17 -12.18 4.42
C ALA A 106 6.81 -12.64 3.85
N LEU A 107 5.78 -12.70 4.71
CA LEU A 107 4.42 -13.06 4.32
C LEU A 107 3.84 -12.05 3.31
N LEU A 108 3.93 -10.76 3.60
CA LEU A 108 3.51 -9.68 2.70
C LEU A 108 4.30 -9.71 1.39
N GLY A 109 5.62 -9.88 1.45
CA GLY A 109 6.44 -9.93 0.24
C GLY A 109 6.07 -11.08 -0.69
N ALA A 110 5.84 -12.28 -0.14
CA ALA A 110 5.38 -13.43 -0.90
C ALA A 110 4.00 -13.19 -1.52
N TRP A 111 3.03 -12.74 -0.70
CA TRP A 111 1.66 -12.52 -1.15
C TRP A 111 1.56 -11.40 -2.20
N PHE A 112 2.25 -10.27 -2.01
CA PHE A 112 2.30 -9.18 -3.00
C PHE A 112 2.95 -9.63 -4.31
N GLY A 113 4.02 -10.44 -4.23
CA GLY A 113 4.66 -11.01 -5.41
C GLY A 113 3.74 -11.96 -6.18
N GLU A 114 2.97 -12.77 -5.48
CA GLU A 114 2.04 -13.73 -6.09
C GLU A 114 0.79 -13.05 -6.66
N GLN A 115 0.07 -12.29 -5.83
CA GLN A 115 -1.25 -11.73 -6.16
C GLN A 115 -1.15 -10.48 -7.04
N TRP A 116 -0.21 -9.60 -6.74
CA TRP A 116 -0.10 -8.27 -7.36
C TRP A 116 1.15 -8.12 -8.23
N LYS A 117 1.90 -9.20 -8.44
CA LYS A 117 3.15 -9.21 -9.23
C LYS A 117 4.10 -8.10 -8.80
N ALA A 118 4.08 -7.75 -7.52
CA ALA A 118 4.89 -6.68 -6.98
C ALA A 118 6.30 -7.18 -6.72
N LYS A 119 7.28 -6.29 -6.90
CA LYS A 119 8.68 -6.55 -6.55
C LYS A 119 9.09 -5.61 -5.45
N GLN A 120 9.77 -6.15 -4.44
CA GLN A 120 10.40 -5.31 -3.42
C GLN A 120 11.48 -4.45 -4.09
N ILE A 121 11.50 -3.17 -3.75
CA ILE A 121 12.51 -2.22 -4.18
C ILE A 121 13.17 -1.60 -2.95
N LYS A 122 14.28 -0.89 -3.15
CA LYS A 122 14.95 -0.19 -2.06
C LYS A 122 14.00 0.83 -1.41
N ALA A 123 13.73 0.65 -0.12
CA ALA A 123 13.00 1.62 0.69
C ALA A 123 13.95 2.76 1.12
N ASP A 124 13.36 3.94 1.33
CA ASP A 124 14.02 5.04 2.03
C ASP A 124 13.50 5.02 3.47
N PRO A 125 14.37 4.79 4.48
CA PRO A 125 13.95 4.60 5.86
C PRO A 125 13.32 5.85 6.50
N ASP A 126 13.52 7.03 5.90
CA ASP A 126 12.82 8.25 6.34
C ASP A 126 11.34 8.26 5.94
N PHE A 127 10.93 7.37 5.02
CA PHE A 127 9.58 7.35 4.45
C PHE A 127 8.82 6.03 4.70
N CYS A 128 9.50 4.89 4.69
CA CYS A 128 8.86 3.58 4.92
C CYS A 128 9.87 2.49 5.27
N ASP A 129 9.41 1.45 5.97
CA ASP A 129 10.24 0.30 6.34
C ASP A 129 10.40 -0.70 5.19
N LEU A 130 9.32 -0.95 4.42
CA LEU A 130 9.37 -1.70 3.16
C LEU A 130 8.67 -0.94 2.04
N LYS A 131 9.18 -1.16 0.82
CA LYS A 131 8.59 -0.61 -0.40
C LYS A 131 8.53 -1.65 -1.50
N PHE A 132 7.36 -1.78 -2.12
CA PHE A 132 7.14 -2.62 -3.29
C PHE A 132 6.63 -1.78 -4.44
N LYS A 133 6.97 -2.22 -5.67
CA LYS A 133 6.45 -1.66 -6.90
C LYS A 133 5.65 -2.73 -7.64
N CYS A 134 4.38 -2.46 -7.90
CA CYS A 134 3.54 -3.32 -8.73
C CYS A 134 4.00 -3.25 -10.20
N SER A 135 3.78 -4.35 -10.93
CA SER A 135 4.08 -4.46 -12.37
C SER A 135 2.88 -4.05 -13.22
#